data_AF-A0A7C1XQ30-F1
#
_entry.id   AF-A0A7C1XQ30-F1
#
_cell.length_a   1.000
_cell.length_b   1.000
_cell.length_c   1.000
_cell.angle_alpha   90.00
_cell.angle_beta   90.00
_cell.angle_gamma   90.00
#
_symmetry.space_group_name_H-M   'P 1'
#
loop_
_entity.id
_entity.type
_entity.pdbx_description
1 polymer ?
#
loop_
_entity_poly.entity_id
_entity_poly.type
_entity_poly.pdbx_seq_one_letter_code
_entity_poly.pdbx_strand_id
1 'polypeptide(L)'
;MTLCPCGSGQDLDGCCGPIINGAPAPTAEALMRSRYTAFALGDIGYLADTLSPDIRGGFDQVEAESTANDAKWRGLEVRAVTDGGEDDEAGSVEFMARFKLRGKQRVHHELAEFRREKGRWMCVGGQMDPKGPPRQVVKVGRNEPCPCGSGKKHKKCCGA
;
A
#
# COMPACT_ATOMS: atom_id res chain seq x y z
N MET A 1 1.19 -17.50 19.87
CA MET A 1 1.32 -16.12 19.37
C MET A 1 1.37 -16.20 17.85
N THR A 2 0.49 -15.46 17.19
CA THR A 2 0.33 -15.49 15.73
C THR A 2 0.88 -14.17 15.18
N LEU A 3 1.87 -14.26 14.29
CA LEU A 3 2.46 -13.08 13.66
C LEU A 3 1.40 -12.30 12.87
N CYS A 4 1.51 -10.97 12.93
CA CYS A 4 0.62 -10.09 12.20
C CYS A 4 0.82 -10.24 10.68
N PRO A 5 -0.24 -10.50 9.90
CA PRO A 5 -0.17 -10.59 8.45
C PRO A 5 0.43 -9.36 7.76
N CYS A 6 0.33 -8.15 8.33
CA CYS A 6 0.81 -6.91 7.71
C CYS A 6 2.32 -6.83 7.46
N GLY A 7 3.09 -7.85 7.87
CA GLY A 7 4.53 -7.93 7.61
C GLY A 7 5.39 -7.08 8.54
N SER A 8 4.85 -6.61 9.67
CA SER A 8 5.61 -5.86 10.68
C SER A 8 6.60 -6.72 11.47
N GLY A 9 6.44 -8.05 11.46
CA GLY A 9 7.21 -8.97 12.30
C GLY A 9 6.76 -9.01 13.77
N GLN A 10 5.75 -8.23 14.14
CA GLN A 10 5.14 -8.25 15.48
C GLN A 10 4.00 -9.27 15.55
N ASP A 11 3.62 -9.66 16.76
CA ASP A 11 2.41 -10.44 16.99
C ASP A 11 1.14 -9.64 16.70
N LEU A 12 0.08 -10.32 16.28
CA LEU A 12 -1.20 -9.70 15.92
C LEU A 12 -1.73 -8.79 17.05
N ASP A 13 -1.72 -9.26 18.29
CA ASP A 13 -2.25 -8.55 19.46
C ASP A 13 -1.44 -7.29 19.81
N GLY A 14 -0.16 -7.25 19.43
CA GLY A 14 0.72 -6.09 19.61
C GLY A 14 0.83 -5.20 18.38
N CYS A 15 0.07 -5.47 17.32
CA CYS A 15 0.16 -4.79 16.03
C CYS A 15 -1.22 -4.35 15.53
N CYS A 16 -1.81 -5.05 14.55
CA CYS A 16 -3.08 -4.66 13.96
C CYS A 16 -4.31 -5.07 14.79
N GLY A 17 -4.17 -6.05 15.69
CA GLY A 17 -5.28 -6.59 16.50
C GLY A 17 -6.08 -5.53 17.25
N PRO A 18 -5.46 -4.62 18.02
CA PRO A 18 -6.19 -3.56 18.73
C PRO A 18 -7.00 -2.66 17.81
N ILE A 19 -6.45 -2.32 16.64
CA ILE A 19 -7.11 -1.44 15.65
C ILE A 19 -8.30 -2.16 15.01
N ILE A 20 -8.13 -3.45 14.65
CA ILE A 20 -9.22 -4.29 14.14
C ILE A 20 -10.35 -4.42 15.17
N ASN A 21 -9.99 -4.52 16.46
CA ASN A 21 -10.94 -4.59 17.57
C ASN A 21 -11.49 -3.21 18.01
N GLY A 22 -11.30 -2.16 17.21
CA GLY A 22 -12.01 -0.88 17.37
C GLY A 22 -11.18 0.29 17.92
N ALA A 23 -9.92 0.07 18.31
CA ALA A 23 -9.02 1.17 18.65
C ALA A 23 -8.77 2.07 17.42
N PRO A 24 -8.63 3.40 17.60
CA PRO A 24 -8.32 4.27 16.48
C PRO A 24 -6.92 3.95 15.95
N ALA A 25 -6.78 3.89 14.63
CA ALA A 25 -5.46 3.84 14.01
C ALA A 25 -4.74 5.18 14.28
N PRO A 26 -3.47 5.19 14.73
CA PRO A 26 -2.75 6.44 14.96
C PRO A 26 -2.39 7.16 13.65
N THR A 27 -2.06 6.40 12.60
CA THR A 27 -1.60 6.92 11.30
C THR A 27 -2.37 6.30 10.14
N ALA A 28 -2.30 6.93 8.97
CA ALA A 28 -2.84 6.38 7.72
C ALA A 28 -2.21 5.02 7.38
N GLU A 29 -0.90 4.86 7.59
CA GLU A 29 -0.21 3.58 7.39
C GLU A 29 -0.72 2.50 8.37
N ALA A 30 -0.94 2.85 9.64
CA ALA A 30 -1.47 1.92 10.62
C ALA A 30 -2.87 1.41 10.21
N LEU A 31 -3.73 2.30 9.69
CA LEU A 31 -5.02 1.92 9.14
C LEU A 31 -4.89 1.05 7.89
N MET A 32 -3.99 1.39 6.97
CA MET A 32 -3.75 0.60 5.76
C MET A 32 -3.32 -0.83 6.12
N ARG A 33 -2.38 -0.97 7.06
CA ARG A 33 -1.89 -2.27 7.56
C ARG A 33 -2.96 -3.08 8.28
N SER A 34 -3.80 -2.45 9.09
CA SER A 34 -4.92 -3.13 9.76
C SER A 34 -5.98 -3.57 8.75
N ARG A 35 -6.29 -2.76 7.74
CA ARG A 35 -7.19 -3.13 6.63
C ARG A 35 -6.68 -4.33 5.85
N TYR A 36 -5.40 -4.36 5.50
CA TYR A 36 -4.78 -5.54 4.88
C TYR A 36 -4.90 -6.78 5.79
N THR A 37 -4.62 -6.61 7.08
CA THR A 37 -4.67 -7.72 8.04
C THR A 37 -6.08 -8.26 8.20
N ALA A 38 -7.08 -7.40 8.33
CA ALA A 38 -8.49 -7.78 8.37
C ALA A 38 -8.88 -8.55 7.10
N PHE A 39 -8.45 -8.09 5.93
CA PHE A 39 -8.70 -8.80 4.67
C PHE A 39 -8.04 -10.18 4.64
N ALA A 40 -6.81 -10.28 5.16
CA ALA A 40 -6.09 -11.55 5.26
C ALA A 40 -6.69 -12.53 6.28
N LEU A 41 -7.40 -12.02 7.29
CA LEU A 41 -8.11 -12.81 8.30
C LEU A 41 -9.58 -13.08 7.94
N GLY A 42 -10.09 -12.50 6.85
CA GLY A 42 -11.49 -12.62 6.43
C GLY A 42 -12.47 -11.70 7.18
N ASP A 43 -11.98 -10.70 7.92
CA ASP A 43 -12.81 -9.69 8.58
C ASP A 43 -13.16 -8.57 7.60
N ILE A 44 -14.14 -8.84 6.73
CA ILE A 44 -14.58 -7.89 5.69
C ILE A 44 -15.44 -6.78 6.28
N GLY A 45 -16.09 -7.03 7.43
CA GLY A 45 -16.83 -6.00 8.15
C GLY A 45 -15.94 -4.82 8.53
N TYR A 46 -14.74 -5.09 9.05
CA TYR A 46 -13.76 -4.04 9.35
C TYR A 46 -13.37 -3.21 8.11
N LEU A 47 -13.24 -3.85 6.93
CA LEU A 47 -12.96 -3.13 5.69
C LEU A 47 -14.09 -2.16 5.34
N ALA A 48 -15.35 -2.60 5.44
CA ALA A 48 -16.50 -1.75 5.18
C ALA A 48 -16.60 -0.57 6.17
N ASP A 49 -16.38 -0.84 7.45
CA ASP A 49 -16.46 0.15 8.53
C ASP A 49 -15.40 1.23 8.44
N THR A 50 -14.25 0.93 7.84
CA THR A 50 -13.14 1.86 7.67
C THR A 50 -13.08 2.54 6.30
N LEU A 51 -14.12 2.37 5.46
CA LEU A 51 -14.35 3.19 4.27
C LEU A 51 -15.13 4.45 4.61
N SER A 52 -14.80 5.57 3.97
CA SER A 52 -15.60 6.79 4.06
C SER A 52 -17.02 6.56 3.53
N PRO A 53 -18.02 7.32 4.00
CA PRO A 53 -19.40 7.18 3.54
C PRO A 53 -19.54 7.30 2.01
N ASP A 54 -18.71 8.15 1.39
CA ASP A 54 -18.75 8.46 -0.04
C ASP A 54 -18.44 7.25 -0.93
N ILE A 55 -17.50 6.39 -0.50
CA ILE A 55 -17.08 5.22 -1.29
C ILE A 55 -17.63 3.89 -0.78
N ARG A 56 -18.13 3.86 0.46
CA ARG A 56 -18.68 2.65 1.08
C ARG A 56 -19.83 2.04 0.26
N GLY A 57 -20.66 2.86 -0.36
CA GLY A 57 -21.78 2.38 -1.19
C GLY A 57 -21.34 1.62 -2.45
N GLY A 58 -20.11 1.83 -2.93
CA GLY A 58 -19.54 1.09 -4.06
C GLY A 58 -18.72 -0.14 -3.66
N PHE A 59 -18.66 -0.48 -2.37
CA PHE A 59 -17.88 -1.61 -1.88
C PHE A 59 -18.63 -2.92 -2.09
N ASP A 60 -18.08 -3.80 -2.95
CA ASP A 60 -18.61 -5.16 -3.13
C ASP A 60 -18.09 -6.08 -2.02
N GLN A 61 -18.85 -6.15 -0.93
CA GLN A 61 -18.53 -7.01 0.20
C GLN A 61 -18.50 -8.50 -0.18
N VAL A 62 -19.36 -8.94 -1.09
CA VAL A 62 -19.46 -10.35 -1.48
C VAL A 62 -18.23 -10.78 -2.28
N GLU A 63 -17.78 -9.94 -3.21
CA GLU A 63 -16.53 -10.15 -3.94
C GLU A 63 -15.32 -10.15 -3.00
N ALA A 64 -15.29 -9.19 -2.05
CA ALA A 64 -14.24 -9.08 -1.05
C ALA A 64 -14.16 -10.35 -0.18
N GLU A 65 -15.29 -10.86 0.31
CA GLU A 65 -15.38 -12.12 1.07
C GLU A 65 -14.93 -13.32 0.23
N SER A 66 -15.41 -13.45 -1.01
CA SER A 66 -15.00 -14.53 -1.90
C SER A 66 -13.49 -14.51 -2.14
N THR A 67 -12.91 -13.34 -2.34
CA THR A 67 -11.47 -13.18 -2.56
C THR A 67 -10.68 -13.51 -1.30
N ALA A 68 -11.08 -13.00 -0.14
CA ALA A 68 -10.38 -13.27 1.12
C ALA A 68 -10.34 -14.77 1.45
N ASN A 69 -11.43 -15.50 1.16
CA ASN A 69 -11.52 -16.95 1.36
C ASN A 69 -10.64 -17.75 0.38
N ASP A 70 -10.60 -17.36 -0.88
CA ASP A 70 -9.86 -18.08 -1.92
C ASP A 70 -8.37 -17.71 -1.99
N ALA A 71 -8.01 -16.52 -1.49
CA ALA A 71 -6.66 -15.98 -1.57
C ALA A 71 -5.75 -16.54 -0.46
N LYS A 72 -4.58 -17.03 -0.87
CA LYS A 72 -3.48 -17.27 0.06
C LYS A 72 -2.59 -16.04 0.13
N TRP A 73 -2.75 -15.26 1.18
CA TRP A 73 -1.93 -14.08 1.45
C TRP A 73 -0.45 -14.46 1.65
N ARG A 74 0.44 -13.67 1.05
CA ARG A 74 1.89 -13.92 1.07
C ARG A 74 2.67 -12.80 1.75
N GLY A 75 2.15 -11.58 1.73
CA GLY A 75 2.72 -10.46 2.44
C GLY A 75 2.26 -9.11 1.90
N LEU A 76 2.55 -8.09 2.68
CA LEU A 76 2.33 -6.69 2.38
C LEU A 76 3.67 -5.97 2.31
N GLU A 77 3.83 -5.10 1.32
CA GLU A 77 4.98 -4.20 1.22
C GLU A 77 4.48 -2.77 1.06
N VAL A 78 4.79 -1.91 2.02
CA VAL A 78 4.55 -0.46 1.90
C VAL A 78 5.71 0.14 1.11
N ARG A 79 5.39 0.83 0.01
CA ARG A 79 6.34 1.46 -0.91
C ARG A 79 6.64 2.89 -0.52
N ALA A 80 5.60 3.65 -0.21
CA ALA A 80 5.70 5.05 0.15
C ALA A 80 4.54 5.43 1.07
N VAL A 81 4.81 6.38 1.98
CA VAL A 81 3.81 7.05 2.79
C VAL A 81 4.02 8.55 2.58
N THR A 82 2.96 9.26 2.25
CA THR A 82 2.98 10.73 2.12
C THR A 82 1.97 11.30 3.11
N ASP A 83 2.45 12.16 4.02
CA ASP A 83 1.70 12.67 5.17
C ASP A 83 1.07 11.53 6.00
N GLY A 84 -0.09 11.76 6.63
CA GLY A 84 -0.82 10.72 7.35
C GLY A 84 -0.24 10.31 8.70
N GLY A 85 0.60 11.16 9.29
CA GLY A 85 1.10 11.04 10.66
C GLY A 85 0.03 11.31 11.73
N GLU A 86 0.43 11.32 12.99
CA GLU A 86 -0.49 11.48 14.12
C GLU A 86 -1.19 12.84 14.15
N ASP A 87 -0.57 13.89 13.59
CA ASP A 87 -1.11 15.26 13.56
C ASP A 87 -1.70 15.65 12.20
N ASP A 88 -1.64 14.76 11.21
CA ASP A 88 -2.14 15.04 9.87
C ASP A 88 -3.65 14.74 9.75
N GLU A 89 -4.31 15.47 8.83
CA GLU A 89 -5.73 15.29 8.53
C GLU A 89 -5.98 14.50 7.23
N ALA A 90 -4.94 14.33 6.41
CA ALA A 90 -4.95 13.55 5.19
C ALA A 90 -3.60 12.83 5.00
N GLY A 91 -3.60 11.75 4.23
CA GLY A 91 -2.38 11.05 3.88
C GLY A 91 -2.62 9.98 2.83
N SER A 92 -1.54 9.45 2.27
CA SER A 92 -1.61 8.38 1.29
C SER A 92 -0.56 7.31 1.55
N VAL A 93 -0.89 6.08 1.20
CA VAL A 93 -0.03 4.91 1.38
C VAL A 93 0.00 4.13 0.08
N GLU A 94 1.17 4.10 -0.56
CA GLU A 94 1.44 3.23 -1.69
C GLU A 94 1.88 1.87 -1.16
N PHE A 95 1.23 0.79 -1.60
CA PHE A 95 1.57 -0.55 -1.14
C PHE A 95 1.37 -1.60 -2.23
N MET A 96 1.99 -2.75 -2.00
CA MET A 96 1.81 -3.96 -2.80
C MET A 96 1.42 -5.13 -1.90
N ALA A 97 0.20 -5.62 -2.10
CA ALA A 97 -0.28 -6.84 -1.46
C ALA A 97 -0.05 -8.03 -2.38
N ARG A 98 0.71 -9.02 -1.92
CA ARG A 98 1.00 -10.25 -2.67
C ARG A 98 0.13 -11.39 -2.17
N PHE A 99 -0.54 -12.07 -3.09
CA PHE A 99 -1.40 -13.20 -2.78
C PHE A 99 -1.43 -14.22 -3.92
N LYS A 100 -1.87 -15.44 -3.61
CA LYS A 100 -2.08 -16.49 -4.59
C LYS A 100 -3.57 -16.78 -4.67
N LEU A 101 -4.17 -16.54 -5.83
CA LEU A 101 -5.59 -16.79 -6.09
C LEU A 101 -5.71 -17.88 -7.17
N ARG A 102 -6.43 -18.97 -6.88
CA ARG A 102 -6.63 -20.09 -7.81
C ARG A 102 -5.35 -20.59 -8.47
N GLY A 103 -4.29 -20.76 -7.68
CA GLY A 103 -3.00 -21.24 -8.18
C GLY A 103 -2.08 -20.18 -8.77
N LYS A 104 -2.58 -18.98 -9.11
CA LYS A 104 -1.81 -17.92 -9.78
C LYS A 104 -1.32 -16.89 -8.77
N GLN A 105 -0.04 -16.52 -8.88
CA GLN A 105 0.49 -15.40 -8.11
C GLN A 105 -0.07 -14.08 -8.67
N ARG A 106 -0.51 -13.21 -7.77
CA ARG A 106 -1.07 -11.89 -8.07
C ARG A 106 -0.43 -10.87 -7.15
N VAL A 107 -0.35 -9.64 -7.65
CA VAL A 107 0.05 -8.46 -6.90
C VAL A 107 -1.06 -7.45 -7.06
N HIS A 108 -1.48 -6.86 -5.95
CA HIS A 108 -2.36 -5.70 -5.91
C HIS A 108 -1.49 -4.51 -5.54
N HIS A 109 -1.22 -3.65 -6.51
CA HIS A 109 -0.46 -2.42 -6.33
C HIS A 109 -1.43 -1.25 -6.31
N GLU A 110 -1.45 -0.51 -5.22
CA GLU A 110 -2.40 0.57 -5.01
C GLU A 110 -1.73 1.74 -4.28
N LEU A 111 -2.12 2.95 -4.65
CA LEU A 111 -1.94 4.15 -3.84
C LEU A 111 -3.27 4.46 -3.16
N ALA A 112 -3.41 4.07 -1.89
CA ALA A 112 -4.61 4.33 -1.12
C ALA A 112 -4.56 5.71 -0.46
N GLU A 113 -5.71 6.38 -0.44
CA GLU A 113 -5.89 7.72 0.11
C GLU A 113 -6.71 7.65 1.40
N PHE A 114 -6.29 8.43 2.39
CA PHE A 114 -6.88 8.44 3.72
C PHE A 114 -7.17 9.87 4.17
N ARG A 115 -8.25 10.03 4.92
CA ARG A 115 -8.61 11.28 5.59
C ARG A 115 -9.03 11.01 7.02
N ARG A 116 -8.71 11.93 7.92
CA ARG A 116 -9.20 11.89 9.28
C ARG A 116 -10.60 12.50 9.35
N GLU A 117 -11.56 11.73 9.84
CA GLU A 117 -12.95 12.15 10.03
C GLU A 117 -13.35 11.87 11.47
N LYS A 118 -13.78 12.91 12.20
CA LYS A 118 -14.19 12.80 13.62
C LYS A 118 -13.14 12.09 14.49
N GLY A 119 -11.86 12.39 14.25
CA GLY A 119 -10.73 11.81 14.98
C GLY A 119 -10.36 10.38 14.60
N ARG A 120 -10.91 9.81 13.51
CA ARG A 120 -10.57 8.48 13.01
C ARG A 120 -10.09 8.56 11.56
N TRP A 121 -9.04 7.83 11.23
CA TRP A 121 -8.65 7.65 9.83
C TRP A 121 -9.71 6.82 9.09
N MET A 122 -10.04 7.26 7.87
CA MET A 122 -10.96 6.61 6.95
C MET A 122 -10.26 6.46 5.59
N CYS A 123 -10.42 5.31 4.95
CA CYS A 123 -10.03 5.13 3.56
C CYS A 123 -11.04 5.85 2.68
N VAL A 124 -10.59 6.84 1.90
CA VAL A 124 -11.46 7.69 1.06
C VAL A 124 -11.36 7.37 -0.42
N GLY A 125 -10.42 6.50 -0.81
CA GLY A 125 -10.24 6.08 -2.19
C GLY A 125 -8.86 5.49 -2.41
N GLY A 126 -8.54 5.24 -3.67
CA GLY A 126 -7.23 4.80 -4.07
C GLY A 126 -7.11 4.65 -5.57
N GLN A 127 -5.87 4.69 -6.06
CA GLN A 127 -5.54 4.44 -7.45
C GLN A 127 -4.89 3.07 -7.61
N MET A 128 -5.49 2.24 -8.46
CA MET A 128 -4.92 0.96 -8.88
C MET A 128 -3.77 1.15 -9.86
N ASP A 129 -2.70 0.38 -9.67
CA ASP A 129 -1.48 0.40 -10.48
C ASP A 129 -0.98 1.83 -10.76
N PRO A 130 -0.69 2.62 -9.71
CA PRO A 130 -0.25 4.00 -9.87
C PRO A 130 1.04 4.02 -10.71
N LYS A 131 1.03 4.79 -11.79
CA LYS A 131 2.21 4.96 -12.62
C LYS A 131 3.22 5.76 -11.82
N GLY A 132 4.33 5.13 -11.45
CA GLY A 132 5.47 5.84 -10.87
C GLY A 132 5.89 7.00 -11.78
N PRO A 133 6.57 8.02 -11.23
CA PRO A 133 7.04 9.14 -12.05
C PRO A 133 7.84 8.58 -13.23
N PRO A 134 7.63 9.08 -14.45
CA PRO A 134 8.36 8.59 -15.61
C PRO A 134 9.85 8.64 -15.29
N ARG A 135 10.53 7.50 -15.41
CA ARG A 135 11.97 7.41 -15.16
C ARG A 135 12.64 8.52 -15.96
N GLN A 136 13.18 9.52 -15.28
CA GLN A 136 13.92 10.58 -15.96
C GLN A 136 15.17 9.95 -16.53
N VAL A 137 15.11 9.61 -17.81
CA VAL A 137 16.30 9.25 -18.57
C VAL A 137 17.03 10.56 -18.81
N VAL A 138 18.09 10.80 -18.05
CA VAL A 138 19.03 11.90 -18.33
C VAL A 138 19.56 11.64 -19.73
N LYS A 139 19.09 12.42 -20.71
CA LYS A 139 19.60 12.35 -22.09
C LYS A 139 21.01 12.91 -22.08
N VAL A 140 22.00 12.03 -21.95
CA VAL A 140 23.41 12.41 -22.07
C VAL A 140 23.73 12.65 -23.55
N GLY A 141 23.95 13.90 -23.90
CA GLY A 141 24.37 14.35 -25.20
C GLY A 141 25.70 13.71 -25.62
N ARG A 142 25.84 13.48 -26.93
CA ARG A 142 26.99 12.77 -27.54
C ARG A 142 28.36 13.31 -27.09
N ASN A 143 28.46 14.61 -26.81
CA ASN A 143 29.70 15.28 -26.42
C ASN A 143 29.81 15.59 -24.90
N GLU A 144 28.79 15.29 -24.09
CA GLU A 144 28.81 15.52 -22.64
C GLU A 144 29.71 14.51 -21.91
N PRO A 145 30.20 14.83 -20.70
CA PRO A 145 30.94 13.88 -19.87
C PRO A 145 30.15 12.59 -19.66
N CYS A 146 30.83 11.45 -19.77
CA CYS A 146 30.21 10.15 -19.66
C CYS A 146 29.78 9.88 -18.21
N PRO A 147 28.54 9.44 -17.96
CA PRO A 147 28.00 9.24 -16.60
C PRO A 147 28.66 8.09 -15.83
N CYS A 148 29.50 7.27 -16.47
CA CYS A 148 30.29 6.24 -15.79
C CYS A 148 31.51 6.79 -15.01
N GLY A 149 31.74 8.11 -15.02
CA GLY A 149 32.83 8.75 -14.29
C GLY A 149 34.21 8.64 -14.96
N SER A 150 34.30 8.14 -16.20
CA SER A 150 35.57 7.94 -16.90
C SER A 150 36.29 9.23 -17.33
N GLY A 151 35.66 10.40 -17.17
CA GLY A 151 36.16 11.69 -17.67
C GLY A 151 36.12 11.86 -19.19
N LYS A 152 35.72 10.83 -19.96
CA LYS A 152 35.62 10.87 -21.43
C LYS A 152 34.26 11.41 -21.89
N LYS A 153 34.20 11.96 -23.11
CA LYS A 153 32.92 12.29 -23.76
C LYS A 153 32.09 11.02 -23.99
N HIS A 154 30.77 11.10 -23.82
CA HIS A 154 29.85 9.96 -23.90
C HIS A 154 30.05 9.10 -25.16
N LYS A 155 30.19 9.72 -26.34
CA LYS A 155 30.45 9.03 -27.63
C LYS A 155 31.77 8.28 -27.75
N LYS A 156 32.71 8.53 -26.85
CA LYS A 156 34.03 7.88 -26.80
C LYS A 156 34.12 6.92 -25.62
N CYS A 157 32.99 6.58 -25.00
CA CYS A 157 32.91 5.71 -23.83
C CYS A 157 31.61 4.87 -23.91
N CYS A 158 30.65 5.06 -23.01
CA CYS A 158 29.44 4.22 -22.94
C CYS A 158 28.43 4.45 -24.09
N GLY A 159 28.56 5.53 -24.86
CA GLY A 159 27.74 5.82 -26.03
C GLY A 159 28.42 5.53 -27.36
N ALA A 160 29.41 4.63 -27.37
CA ALA A 160 30.10 4.13 -28.56
C ALA A 160 29.32 3.00 -29.24
#